data_AF-A0A1W6JZ90-F1
#
_entry.id   AF-A0A1W6JZ90-F1
#
_cell.length_a   1.000
_cell.length_b   1.000
_cell.length_c   1.000
_cell.angle_alpha   90.00
_cell.angle_beta   90.00
_cell.angle_gamma   90.00
#
_symmetry.space_group_name_H-M   'P 1'
#
loop_
_entity.id
_entity.type
_entity.pdbx_description
1 polymer ?
#
loop_
_entity_poly.entity_id
_entity_poly.type
_entity_poly.pdbx_seq_one_letter_code
_entity_poly.pdbx_strand_id
1 'polypeptide(L)'
;MLEVYAVFGLLAFSLTLAGIMTLVMLGVAENDIVDSLNIDFISRIELRLIFILTLYSIFAGVLEAFVLNPFGIVLSLESIPYLIVIFAGKIR
;
A
#
# COMPACT_ATOMS: atom_id res chain seq x y z
N MET A 1 -2.21 25.11 17.67
CA MET A 1 -1.88 23.84 18.37
C MET A 1 -2.32 22.63 17.55
N LEU A 2 -3.61 22.46 17.25
CA LEU A 2 -4.11 21.32 16.45
C LEU A 2 -3.44 21.20 15.06
N GLU A 3 -3.26 22.31 14.36
CA GLU A 3 -2.59 22.34 13.03
C GLU A 3 -1.15 21.83 13.08
N VAL A 4 -0.39 22.16 14.13
CA VAL A 4 0.99 21.70 14.29
C VAL A 4 1.03 20.18 14.50
N TYR A 5 0.10 19.63 15.27
CA TYR A 5 -0.03 18.18 15.44
C TYR A 5 -0.48 17.48 14.15
N ALA A 6 -1.37 18.09 13.37
CA ALA A 6 -1.78 17.55 12.08
C ALA A 6 -0.62 17.52 11.07
N VAL A 7 0.14 18.62 10.97
CA VAL A 7 1.33 18.70 10.10
C VAL A 7 2.41 17.71 10.54
N PHE A 8 2.65 17.58 11.85
CA PHE A 8 3.61 16.62 12.37
C PHE A 8 3.17 15.17 12.13
N GLY A 9 1.87 14.87 12.28
CA GLY A 9 1.29 13.57 11.95
C GLY A 9 1.45 13.21 10.47
N LEU A 10 1.23 14.18 9.58
CA LEU A 10 1.44 14.00 8.13
C LEU A 10 2.90 13.75 7.79
N LEU A 11 3.84 14.46 8.43
CA LEU A 11 5.27 14.25 8.24
C LEU A 11 5.71 12.85 8.71
N ALA A 12 5.23 12.41 9.87
CA ALA A 12 5.51 11.07 10.37
C ALA A 12 4.95 9.99 9.42
N PHE A 13 3.71 10.16 8.96
CA PHE A 13 3.07 9.27 7.99
C PHE A 13 3.84 9.21 6.67
N SER A 14 4.23 10.38 6.14
CA SER A 14 5.03 10.51 4.92
C SER A 14 6.37 9.75 5.02
N LEU A 15 7.06 9.88 6.15
CA LEU A 15 8.33 9.20 6.39
C LEU A 15 8.14 7.68 6.44
N THR A 16 7.11 7.19 7.13
CA THR A 16 6.79 5.76 7.20
C THR A 16 6.44 5.22 5.81
N LEU A 17 5.63 5.96 5.04
CA LEU A 17 5.25 5.58 3.67
C LEU A 17 6.47 5.50 2.75
N ALA A 18 7.36 6.49 2.80
CA ALA A 18 8.60 6.47 2.03
C ALA A 18 9.49 5.26 2.38
N GLY A 19 9.57 4.91 3.67
CA GLY A 19 10.29 3.71 4.14
C GLY A 19 9.70 2.42 3.57
N ILE A 20 8.37 2.25 3.69
CA ILE A 20 7.67 1.06 3.16
C ILE A 20 7.82 0.97 1.64
N MET A 21 7.61 2.06 0.90
CA MET A 21 7.75 2.09 -0.56
C MET A 21 9.18 1.76 -1.01
N THR A 22 10.19 2.22 -0.26
CA THR A 22 11.59 1.89 -0.53
C THR A 22 11.86 0.40 -0.34
N LEU A 23 11.35 -0.21 0.73
CA LEU A 23 11.48 -1.66 0.97
C LEU A 23 10.82 -2.50 -0.14
N VAL A 24 9.65 -2.05 -0.62
CA VAL A 24 8.94 -2.68 -1.76
C VAL A 24 9.73 -2.51 -3.07
N MET A 25 10.22 -1.31 -3.36
CA MET A 25 11.03 -1.02 -4.55
C MET A 25 12.34 -1.81 -4.59
N LEU A 26 12.98 -1.98 -3.43
CA LEU A 26 14.19 -2.79 -3.29
C LEU A 26 13.91 -4.31 -3.34
N GLY A 27 12.65 -4.72 -3.34
CA GLY A 27 12.26 -6.13 -3.39
C GLY A 27 12.66 -6.93 -2.14
N VAL A 28 13.00 -6.26 -1.03
CA VAL A 28 13.50 -6.91 0.20
C VAL A 28 12.46 -7.85 0.78
N ALA A 29 11.19 -7.46 0.74
CA ALA A 29 10.06 -8.28 1.22
C ALA A 29 9.45 -9.16 0.12
N GLU A 30 9.91 -9.05 -1.13
CA GLU A 30 9.23 -9.65 -2.29
C GLU A 30 9.31 -11.18 -2.28
N ASN A 31 10.47 -11.75 -1.93
CA ASN A 31 10.65 -13.21 -1.85
C ASN A 31 9.76 -13.83 -0.78
N ASP A 32 9.76 -13.26 0.43
CA ASP A 32 8.96 -13.79 1.54
C ASP A 32 7.45 -13.72 1.23
N ILE A 33 7.01 -12.70 0.50
CA ILE A 33 5.60 -12.53 0.08
C ILE A 33 5.23 -13.53 -1.02
N VAL A 34 6.10 -13.70 -2.03
CA VAL A 34 5.88 -14.67 -3.12
C VAL A 34 5.81 -16.09 -2.54
N ASP A 35 6.77 -16.44 -1.69
CA ASP A 35 6.86 -17.76 -1.06
C ASP A 35 5.70 -18.01 -0.10
N SER A 36 5.27 -17.01 0.68
CA SER A 36 4.14 -17.16 1.62
C SER A 36 2.77 -17.21 0.96
N LEU A 37 2.64 -16.65 -0.24
CA LEU A 37 1.37 -16.58 -0.98
C LEU A 37 1.31 -17.57 -2.16
N ASN A 38 2.37 -18.35 -2.42
CA ASN A 38 2.50 -19.27 -3.55
C ASN A 38 2.18 -18.60 -4.91
N ILE A 39 2.66 -17.36 -5.11
CA ILE A 39 2.40 -16.59 -6.33
C ILE A 39 3.49 -16.85 -7.36
N ASP A 40 3.55 -18.08 -7.89
CA ASP A 40 4.58 -18.48 -8.86
C ASP A 40 4.21 -18.10 -10.31
N PHE A 41 2.96 -17.69 -10.54
CA PHE A 41 2.41 -17.45 -11.87
C PHE A 41 2.49 -15.98 -12.33
N ILE A 42 2.79 -15.05 -11.42
CA ILE A 42 2.91 -13.61 -11.72
C ILE A 42 4.39 -13.25 -11.80
N SER A 43 4.80 -12.46 -12.79
CA SER A 43 6.18 -12.01 -12.83
C SER A 43 6.50 -11.10 -11.64
N ARG A 44 7.74 -11.17 -11.15
CA ARG A 44 8.25 -10.35 -10.05
C ARG A 44 8.00 -8.84 -10.23
N ILE A 45 8.16 -8.36 -11.46
CA ILE A 45 7.93 -6.96 -11.82
C ILE A 45 6.44 -6.59 -11.70
N GLU A 46 5.54 -7.44 -12.18
CA GLU A 46 4.09 -7.21 -12.07
C GLU A 46 3.64 -7.26 -10.61
N LEU A 47 4.16 -8.20 -9.82
CA LEU A 47 3.83 -8.31 -8.40
C LEU A 47 4.28 -7.08 -7.62
N ARG A 48 5.47 -6.56 -7.92
CA ARG A 48 5.97 -5.31 -7.35
C ARG A 48 5.10 -4.11 -7.73
N LEU A 49 4.65 -4.02 -8.98
CA LEU A 49 3.71 -3.00 -9.43
C LEU A 49 2.36 -3.09 -8.70
N ILE A 50 1.80 -4.29 -8.58
CA ILE A 50 0.55 -4.52 -7.86
C ILE A 50 0.70 -4.11 -6.40
N PHE A 51 1.82 -4.43 -5.76
CA PHE A 51 2.11 -4.02 -4.38
C PHE A 51 2.19 -2.50 -4.22
N ILE A 52 2.90 -1.83 -5.12
CA ILE A 52 3.03 -0.37 -5.16
C ILE A 52 1.64 0.27 -5.30
N LEU A 53 0.83 -0.20 -6.25
CA LEU A 53 -0.51 0.32 -6.49
C LEU A 53 -1.44 0.10 -5.29
N THR A 54 -1.38 -1.10 -4.69
CA THR A 54 -2.17 -1.44 -3.50
C THR A 54 -1.86 -0.50 -2.34
N LEU A 55 -0.58 -0.35 -1.99
CA LEU A 55 -0.15 0.50 -0.89
C LEU A 55 -0.45 1.97 -1.18
N TYR A 56 -0.18 2.43 -2.41
CA TYR A 56 -0.47 3.80 -2.82
C TYR A 56 -1.96 4.13 -2.64
N SER A 57 -2.87 3.30 -3.16
CA SER A 57 -4.31 3.52 -3.03
C SER A 57 -4.78 3.52 -1.57
N ILE A 58 -4.29 2.59 -0.74
CA ILE A 58 -4.63 2.55 0.70
C ILE A 58 -4.19 3.84 1.39
N PHE A 59 -2.94 4.21 1.22
CA PHE A 59 -2.39 5.37 1.91
C PHE A 59 -2.94 6.70 1.38
N ALA A 60 -3.21 6.81 0.08
CA ALA A 60 -3.86 7.97 -0.50
C ALA A 60 -5.25 8.18 0.12
N GLY A 61 -6.05 7.12 0.25
CA GLY A 61 -7.36 7.22 0.91
C GLY A 61 -7.27 7.58 2.40
N VAL A 62 -6.28 7.05 3.12
CA VAL A 62 -6.04 7.44 4.52
C VAL A 62 -5.63 8.91 4.62
N LEU A 63 -4.72 9.39 3.76
CA LEU A 63 -4.32 10.80 3.74
C LEU A 63 -5.49 11.72 3.41
N GLU A 64 -6.27 11.39 2.39
CA GLU A 64 -7.46 12.17 2.00
C GLU A 64 -8.45 12.26 3.17
N ALA A 65 -8.65 11.15 3.89
CA ALA A 65 -9.52 11.08 5.07
C ALA A 65 -9.07 12.00 6.21
N PHE A 66 -7.75 12.10 6.43
CA PHE A 66 -7.17 12.90 7.49
C PHE A 66 -7.04 14.39 7.14
N VAL A 67 -6.77 14.73 5.88
CA VAL A 67 -6.45 16.10 5.45
C VAL A 67 -7.68 16.87 4.97
N LEU A 68 -8.54 16.23 4.18
CA LEU A 68 -9.57 16.92 3.40
C LEU A 68 -10.98 16.58 3.87
N ASN A 69 -11.33 15.29 3.91
CA ASN A 69 -12.69 14.86 4.24
C ASN A 69 -12.69 13.40 4.75
N PRO A 70 -13.30 13.07 5.90
CA PRO A 70 -13.40 11.70 6.40
C PRO A 70 -13.93 10.66 5.39
N PHE A 71 -14.77 11.07 4.44
CA PHE A 71 -15.26 10.19 3.36
C PHE A 71 -14.18 9.84 2.32
N GLY A 72 -13.04 10.52 2.31
CA GLY A 72 -11.88 10.23 1.47
C GLY A 72 -11.28 8.84 1.71
N ILE A 73 -11.59 8.21 2.85
CA ILE A 73 -11.23 6.82 3.16
C ILE A 73 -11.74 5.85 2.07
N VAL A 74 -12.82 6.19 1.37
CA VAL A 74 -13.40 5.38 0.28
C VAL A 74 -12.40 5.14 -0.86
N LEU A 75 -11.44 6.04 -1.08
CA LEU A 75 -10.38 5.85 -2.07
C LEU A 75 -9.47 4.65 -1.74
N SER A 76 -9.36 4.26 -0.47
CA SER A 76 -8.62 3.05 -0.11
C SER A 76 -9.26 1.78 -0.67
N LEU A 77 -10.56 1.81 -1.03
CA LEU A 77 -11.26 0.69 -1.65
C LEU A 77 -10.79 0.42 -3.09
N GLU A 78 -10.14 1.37 -3.74
CA GLU A 78 -9.48 1.13 -5.04
C GLU A 78 -8.36 0.08 -4.93
N SER A 79 -7.92 -0.25 -3.72
CA SER A 79 -6.96 -1.33 -3.48
C SER A 79 -7.55 -2.73 -3.63
N ILE A 80 -8.88 -2.89 -3.58
CA ILE A 80 -9.55 -4.20 -3.57
C ILE A 80 -9.21 -5.07 -4.78
N PRO A 81 -9.25 -4.58 -6.03
CA PRO A 81 -8.90 -5.39 -7.20
C PRO A 81 -7.46 -5.92 -7.13
N TYR A 82 -6.52 -5.11 -6.65
CA TYR A 82 -5.12 -5.51 -6.50
C TYR A 82 -4.94 -6.58 -5.41
N LEU A 83 -5.65 -6.43 -4.29
CA LEU A 83 -5.67 -7.44 -3.23
C LEU A 83 -6.26 -8.76 -3.74
N ILE A 84 -7.32 -8.73 -4.55
CA ILE A 84 -7.89 -9.94 -5.15
C ILE A 84 -6.85 -10.66 -6.02
N VAL A 85 -6.09 -9.92 -6.84
CA VAL A 85 -5.03 -10.53 -7.68
C VAL A 85 -3.94 -11.17 -6.83
N ILE A 86 -3.51 -10.50 -5.74
CA ILE A 86 -2.51 -11.06 -4.80
C ILE A 86 -3.04 -12.35 -4.15
N PHE A 87 -4.31 -12.37 -3.71
CA PHE A 87 -4.89 -13.52 -3.03
C PHE A 87 -5.43 -14.60 -3.96
N ALA A 88 -5.56 -14.35 -5.27
CA ALA A 88 -6.04 -15.33 -6.24
C ALA A 88 -5.16 -16.60 -6.28
N GLY A 89 -3.86 -16.47 -6.01
CA GLY A 89 -2.94 -17.61 -5.88
C GLY A 89 -3.29 -18.58 -4.74
N LYS A 90 -4.00 -18.09 -3.72
CA LYS A 90 -4.37 -18.83 -2.51
C LYS A 90 -5.71 -19.56 -2.61
N ILE A 91 -6.49 -19.31 -3.66
CA ILE A 91 -7.84 -19.89 -3.88
C ILE A 91 -7.76 -21.21 -4.68
N ARG A 92 -6.57 -21.63 -5.09
CA ARG A 92 -6.33 -22.92 -5.75
C ARG A 92 -6.11 -24.06 -4.77
#